data_AF-A0A328AVS2-F1
#
_entry.id   AF-A0A328AVS2-F1
#
_cell.length_a   1.000
_cell.length_b   1.000
_cell.length_c   1.000
_cell.angle_alpha   90.00
_cell.angle_beta   90.00
_cell.angle_gamma   90.00
#
_symmetry.space_group_name_H-M   'P 1'
#
loop_
_entity.id
_entity.type
_entity.pdbx_description
1 polymer ?
#
loop_
_entity_poly.entity_id
_entity_poly.type
_entity_poly.pdbx_seq_one_letter_code
_entity_poly.pdbx_strand_id
1 'polypeptide(L)'
;MVKDFAARHGSALRSLAVIAGTLATAAAVVVAALLAVFFAATVAVIAVMASALLAFAGLAMRARRTARARRSDNVLEARHLGGHHWVAYGWNERS
;
A
#
# COMPACT_ATOMS: atom_id res chain seq x y z
N MET A 1 -54.34 23.00 -34.53
CA MET A 1 -53.25 22.93 -35.52
C MET A 1 -51.93 23.55 -35.02
N VAL A 2 -51.84 24.78 -34.52
CA VAL A 2 -50.54 25.34 -34.04
C VAL A 2 -50.01 24.67 -32.76
N LYS A 3 -50.91 24.23 -31.88
CA LYS A 3 -50.59 23.56 -30.60
C LYS A 3 -49.93 22.19 -30.80
N ASP A 4 -50.28 21.51 -31.88
CA ASP A 4 -49.81 20.16 -32.23
C ASP A 4 -48.32 20.18 -32.66
N PHE A 5 -47.88 21.27 -33.29
CA PHE A 5 -46.48 21.48 -33.67
C PHE A 5 -45.59 21.77 -32.45
N ALA A 6 -46.04 22.61 -31.52
CA ALA A 6 -45.30 22.90 -30.30
C ALA A 6 -45.16 21.66 -29.40
N ALA A 7 -46.23 20.85 -29.27
CA ALA A 7 -46.19 19.59 -28.54
C ALA A 7 -45.26 18.55 -29.18
N ARG A 8 -45.27 18.42 -30.52
CA ARG A 8 -44.36 17.53 -31.26
C ARG A 8 -42.89 18.00 -31.19
N HIS A 9 -42.63 19.31 -31.25
CA HIS A 9 -41.27 19.85 -31.09
C HIS A 9 -40.71 19.63 -29.68
N GLY A 10 -41.52 19.82 -28.64
CA GLY A 10 -41.12 19.49 -27.27
C GLY A 10 -40.76 18.01 -27.11
N SER A 11 -41.50 17.11 -27.76
CA SER A 11 -41.22 15.67 -27.74
C SER A 11 -39.94 15.29 -28.51
N ALA A 12 -39.69 15.89 -29.67
CA ALA A 12 -38.49 15.61 -30.48
C ALA A 12 -37.21 16.11 -29.78
N LEU A 13 -37.23 17.32 -29.22
CA LEU A 13 -36.12 17.87 -28.43
C LEU A 13 -35.88 17.04 -27.16
N ARG A 14 -36.94 16.57 -26.50
CA ARG A 14 -36.81 15.68 -25.33
C ARG A 14 -36.19 14.33 -25.70
N SER A 15 -36.56 13.77 -26.85
CA SER A 15 -35.95 12.52 -27.34
C SER A 15 -34.47 12.70 -27.68
N LEU A 16 -34.10 13.80 -28.34
CA LEU A 16 -32.71 14.12 -28.64
C LEU A 16 -31.89 14.37 -27.36
N ALA A 17 -32.46 15.06 -26.38
CA ALA A 17 -31.82 15.29 -25.09
C ALA A 17 -31.57 13.98 -24.33
N VAL A 18 -32.49 13.02 -24.38
CA VAL A 18 -32.30 11.68 -23.79
C VAL A 18 -31.17 10.93 -24.51
N ILE A 19 -31.16 10.90 -25.84
CA ILE A 19 -30.12 10.21 -26.61
C ILE A 19 -28.75 10.84 -26.36
N ALA A 20 -28.64 12.17 -26.44
CA ALA A 20 -27.42 12.90 -26.16
C ALA A 20 -26.95 12.68 -24.71
N GLY A 21 -27.88 12.67 -23.75
CA GLY A 21 -27.60 12.36 -22.35
C GLY A 21 -27.03 10.96 -22.17
N THR A 22 -27.65 9.94 -22.76
CA THR A 22 -27.17 8.55 -22.68
C THR A 22 -25.79 8.38 -23.32
N LEU A 23 -25.53 9.04 -24.44
CA LEU A 23 -24.23 9.02 -25.11
C LEU A 23 -23.16 9.71 -24.25
N ALA A 24 -23.49 10.85 -23.65
CA ALA A 24 -22.60 11.56 -22.74
C ALA A 24 -22.28 10.71 -21.49
N THR A 25 -23.27 10.03 -20.91
CA THR A 25 -23.04 9.11 -19.79
C THR A 25 -22.15 7.94 -20.20
N ALA A 26 -22.35 7.35 -21.37
CA ALA A 26 -21.48 6.28 -21.87
C ALA A 26 -20.04 6.76 -22.02
N ALA A 27 -19.82 7.93 -22.61
CA ALA A 27 -18.49 8.53 -22.72
C ALA A 27 -17.87 8.81 -21.34
N ALA A 28 -18.65 9.34 -20.40
CA ALA A 28 -18.19 9.60 -19.04
C ALA A 28 -17.78 8.31 -18.31
N VAL A 29 -18.52 7.21 -18.49
CA VAL A 29 -18.18 5.90 -17.91
C VAL A 29 -16.86 5.38 -18.47
N VAL A 30 -16.62 5.52 -19.78
CA VAL A 30 -15.34 5.12 -20.40
C VAL A 30 -14.19 5.92 -19.79
N VAL A 31 -14.32 7.25 -19.70
CA VAL A 31 -13.27 8.09 -19.10
C VAL A 31 -13.05 7.74 -17.62
N ALA A 32 -14.11 7.53 -16.86
CA ALA A 32 -14.02 7.12 -15.46
C ALA A 32 -13.31 5.77 -15.30
N ALA A 33 -13.60 4.80 -16.18
CA ALA A 33 -12.92 3.51 -16.17
C ALA A 33 -11.42 3.66 -16.48
N LEU A 34 -11.06 4.47 -17.47
CA LEU A 34 -9.65 4.74 -17.80
C LEU A 34 -8.91 5.40 -16.63
N LEU A 35 -9.51 6.41 -16.01
CA LEU A 35 -8.95 7.07 -14.82
C LEU A 35 -8.82 6.11 -13.65
N ALA A 36 -9.82 5.26 -13.41
CA ALA A 36 -9.78 4.26 -12.36
C ALA A 36 -8.65 3.25 -12.57
N VAL A 37 -8.44 2.77 -13.80
CA VAL A 37 -7.33 1.87 -14.14
C VAL A 37 -5.99 2.56 -13.89
N PHE A 38 -5.83 3.81 -14.32
CA PHE A 38 -4.58 4.55 -14.13
C PHE A 38 -4.27 4.78 -12.65
N PHE A 39 -5.30 5.14 -11.87
CA PHE A 39 -5.19 5.28 -10.42
C PHE A 39 -4.83 3.95 -9.77
N ALA A 40 -5.54 2.87 -10.12
CA ALA A 40 -5.27 1.53 -9.60
C ALA A 40 -3.84 1.06 -9.92
N ALA A 41 -3.35 1.30 -11.14
CA ALA A 41 -1.99 0.98 -11.52
C ALA A 41 -0.96 1.76 -10.67
N THR A 42 -1.20 3.06 -10.45
CA THR A 42 -0.34 3.90 -9.61
C THR A 42 -0.31 3.39 -8.16
N VAL A 43 -1.48 3.11 -7.59
CA VAL A 43 -1.59 2.55 -6.23
C VAL A 43 -0.92 1.19 -6.14
N ALA A 44 -1.05 0.34 -7.16
CA ALA A 44 -0.40 -0.96 -7.21
C ALA A 44 1.13 -0.82 -7.16
N VAL A 45 1.71 0.09 -7.93
CA VAL A 45 3.16 0.36 -7.90
C VAL A 45 3.61 0.81 -6.51
N ILE A 46 2.88 1.75 -5.90
CA ILE A 46 3.17 2.22 -4.54
C ILE A 46 3.06 1.08 -3.53
N ALA A 47 2.04 0.25 -3.64
CA ALA A 47 1.84 -0.89 -2.75
C ALA A 47 2.97 -1.92 -2.88
N VAL A 48 3.45 -2.18 -4.10
CA VAL A 48 4.60 -3.07 -4.34
C VAL A 48 5.87 -2.49 -3.71
N MET A 49 6.15 -1.20 -3.93
CA MET A 49 7.31 -0.54 -3.32
C MET A 49 7.24 -0.50 -1.80
N ALA A 50 6.09 -0.14 -1.23
CA ALA A 50 5.87 -0.14 0.20
C ALA A 50 6.03 -1.54 0.79
N SER A 51 5.48 -2.57 0.13
CA SER A 51 5.63 -3.97 0.55
C SER A 51 7.08 -4.42 0.53
N ALA A 52 7.84 -4.06 -0.52
CA ALA A 52 9.26 -4.36 -0.60
C ALA A 52 10.03 -3.69 0.55
N LEU A 53 9.80 -2.40 0.79
CA LEU A 53 10.43 -1.66 1.90
C LEU A 53 10.08 -2.27 3.26
N LEU A 54 8.82 -2.63 3.49
CA LEU A 54 8.36 -3.28 4.73
C LEU A 54 8.97 -4.67 4.90
N ALA A 55 9.09 -5.45 3.83
CA ALA A 55 9.75 -6.75 3.87
C ALA A 55 11.23 -6.61 4.27
N PHE A 56 11.96 -5.67 3.66
CA PHE A 56 13.35 -5.40 4.03
C PHE A 56 13.48 -4.86 5.45
N ALA A 57 12.62 -3.93 5.87
CA ALA A 57 12.60 -3.41 7.23
C ALA A 57 12.32 -4.55 8.25
N GLY A 58 11.36 -5.42 7.95
CA GLY A 58 11.05 -6.60 8.75
C GLY A 58 12.24 -7.56 8.85
N LEU A 59 12.90 -7.85 7.72
CA LEU A 59 14.07 -8.71 7.68
C LEU A 59 15.25 -8.11 8.45
N ALA A 60 15.50 -6.81 8.31
CA ALA A 60 16.54 -6.10 9.05
C ALA A 60 16.28 -6.10 10.55
N MET A 61 15.03 -5.84 10.98
CA MET A 61 14.64 -5.94 12.38
C MET A 61 14.79 -7.36 12.91
N ARG A 62 14.43 -8.38 12.12
CA ARG A 62 14.60 -9.78 12.50
C ARG A 62 16.08 -10.15 12.64
N ALA A 63 16.91 -9.75 11.68
CA ALA A 63 18.37 -9.95 11.75
C ALA A 63 18.97 -9.26 12.98
N ARG A 64 18.57 -8.02 13.28
CA ARG A 64 19.00 -7.31 14.50
C ARG A 64 18.59 -8.05 15.76
N ARG A 65 17.34 -8.57 15.83
CA ARG A 65 16.87 -9.38 16.98
C ARG A 65 17.68 -10.66 17.13
N THR A 66 17.93 -11.39 16.04
CA THR A 66 18.75 -12.62 16.06
C THR A 66 20.20 -12.33 16.46
N ALA A 67 20.79 -11.24 15.94
CA ALA A 67 22.14 -10.84 16.29
C ALA A 67 22.25 -10.36 17.74
N ARG A 68 21.24 -9.65 18.26
CA ARG A 68 21.16 -9.23 19.67
C ARG A 68 21.03 -10.44 20.61
N ALA A 69 20.20 -11.43 20.26
CA ALA A 69 20.06 -12.69 21.01
C ALA A 69 21.37 -13.50 20.99
N ARG A 70 22.04 -13.60 19.83
CA ARG A 70 23.38 -14.20 19.78
C ARG A 70 24.42 -13.40 20.54
N ARG A 71 24.30 -12.06 20.61
CA ARG A 71 25.22 -11.23 21.39
C ARG A 71 24.97 -11.37 22.89
N SER A 72 23.73 -11.54 23.35
CA SER A 72 23.49 -11.87 24.77
C SER A 72 24.03 -13.25 25.14
N ASP A 73 23.93 -14.25 24.26
CA ASP A 73 24.47 -15.59 24.53
C ASP A 73 26.01 -15.67 24.48
N ASN A 74 26.67 -14.79 23.70
CA ASN A 74 28.12 -14.83 23.47
C ASN A 74 28.90 -13.66 24.09
N VAL A 75 28.25 -12.77 24.85
CA VAL A 75 28.97 -11.78 25.67
C VAL A 75 29.43 -12.48 26.95
N LEU A 76 30.57 -13.15 26.83
CA LEU A 76 31.47 -13.36 27.96
C LEU A 76 31.93 -11.96 28.39
N GLU A 77 31.22 -11.38 29.36
CA GLU A 77 31.53 -10.07 29.91
C GLU A 77 32.83 -10.19 30.70
N ALA A 78 33.96 -10.15 29.98
CA ALA A 78 35.30 -10.07 30.53
C ALA A 78 35.51 -8.65 31.07
N ARG A 79 34.86 -8.35 32.20
CA ARG A 79 35.13 -7.15 32.97
C ARG A 79 36.52 -7.32 33.58
N HIS A 80 37.48 -6.54 33.11
CA HIS A 80 38.85 -6.51 33.60
C HIS A 80 38.87 -5.99 35.04
N LEU A 81 38.60 -6.89 35.99
CA LEU A 81 38.83 -6.66 37.42
C LEU A 81 40.36 -6.75 37.59
N GLY A 82 41.01 -5.60 37.73
CA GLY A 82 42.46 -5.46 37.65
C GLY A 82 43.25 -6.59 38.34
N GLY A 83 44.09 -7.26 37.57
CA GLY A 83 44.94 -8.38 37.98
C GLY A 83 45.04 -9.43 36.87
N HIS A 84 46.15 -10.18 36.82
CA HIS A 84 46.58 -11.10 35.74
C HIS A 84 45.67 -12.33 35.46
N HIS A 85 44.36 -12.25 35.72
CA HIS A 85 43.43 -13.35 35.51
C HIS A 85 42.18 -12.90 34.74
N TRP A 86 42.03 -13.42 33.53
CA TRP A 86 40.81 -13.31 32.74
C TRP A 86 39.89 -14.48 33.12
N VAL A 87 38.74 -14.18 33.73
CA VAL A 87 37.71 -15.19 34.02
C VAL A 87 36.49 -14.90 33.16
N ALA A 88 36.11 -15.88 32.34
CA ALA A 88 34.90 -15.86 31.54
C ALA A 88 33.74 -16.42 32.39
N TYR A 89 32.88 -15.55 32.92
CA TYR A 89 31.61 -15.98 33.50
C TYR A 89 30.65 -16.32 32.37
N GLY A 90 30.62 -17.59 31.99
CA GLY A 90 29.54 -18.20 31.24
C GLY A 90 28.94 -19.30 32.11
N TRP A 91 27.99 -18.98 32.97
CA TRP A 91 27.26 -20.01 33.70
C TRP A 91 25.80 -19.64 33.93
N ASN A 92 24.95 -20.30 33.14
CA ASN A 92 23.68 -20.93 33.51
C ASN A 92 22.59 -20.05 34.19
N GLU A 93 21.59 -19.65 33.41
CA GLU A 93 20.23 -19.50 33.90
C GLU A 93 19.34 -20.54 33.20
N ARG A 94 19.30 -21.72 33.80
CA ARG A 94 18.21 -22.66 33.67
C ARG A 94 17.15 -22.22 34.70
N SER A 95 16.07 -21.60 34.24
CA SER A 95 14.76 -21.64 34.91
C SER A 95 13.66 -21.28 33.93
#